data_AF-A0A3D0ZZ60-F1
#
_entry.id   AF-A0A3D0ZZ60-F1
#
_cell.length_a   1.000
_cell.length_b   1.000
_cell.length_c   1.000
_cell.angle_alpha   90.00
_cell.angle_beta   90.00
_cell.angle_gamma   90.00
#
_symmetry.space_group_name_H-M   'P 1'
#
loop_
_entity.id
_entity.type
_entity.pdbx_description
1 polymer ?
#
loop_
_entity_poly.entity_id
_entity_poly.type
_entity_poly.pdbx_seq_one_letter_code
_entity_poly.pdbx_strand_id
1 'polypeptide(L)' 'LQRVEAGAQGQHKLARGYMPTHTYSAHWIANASFRDAVDNFLSEERRYVDEEIGYIAEHGPFRRSDDT' A
#
# COMPACT_ATOMS: atom_id res chain seq x y z
N LEU A 1 2.94 -23.34 -8.25
CA LEU A 1 1.82 -23.34 -7.28
C LEU A 1 0.53 -23.10 -8.06
N GLN A 2 -0.47 -23.99 -7.96
CA GLN A 2 -1.73 -23.90 -8.74
C GLN A 2 -2.81 -23.03 -8.06
N ARG A 3 -2.64 -22.65 -6.79
CA ARG A 3 -3.58 -21.79 -6.06
C ARG A 3 -2.83 -20.98 -5.02
N VAL A 4 -3.14 -19.70 -4.93
CA VAL A 4 -2.57 -18.75 -3.97
C VAL A 4 -3.73 -18.09 -3.24
N GLU A 5 -3.77 -18.23 -1.93
CA GLU A 5 -4.71 -17.49 -1.09
C GLU A 5 -3.92 -16.39 -0.37
N ALA A 6 -3.94 -15.20 -0.96
CA ALA A 6 -3.44 -14.01 -0.29
C ALA A 6 -4.42 -13.70 0.86
N GLY A 7 -4.16 -14.25 2.04
CA GLY A 7 -4.90 -13.91 3.26
C GLY A 7 -4.97 -12.40 3.51
N ALA A 8 -5.78 -12.02 4.50
CA ALA A 8 -6.16 -10.65 4.82
C ALA A 8 -4.97 -9.66 4.90
N GLN A 9 -5.27 -8.38 4.70
CA GLN A 9 -4.36 -7.24 4.85
C GLN A 9 -3.39 -7.36 6.05
N GLY A 10 -2.16 -6.84 5.92
CA GLY A 10 -1.20 -6.72 7.01
C GLY A 10 0.24 -7.09 6.66
N GLN A 11 1.16 -6.79 7.59
CA GLN A 11 2.62 -6.97 7.44
C GLN A 11 3.05 -8.41 7.15
N HIS A 12 2.23 -9.40 7.49
CA HIS A 12 2.50 -10.81 7.20
C HIS A 12 2.55 -11.13 5.69
N LYS A 13 2.11 -10.21 4.81
CA LYS A 13 2.30 -10.30 3.35
C LYS A 13 3.76 -10.12 2.93
N LEU A 14 4.54 -9.29 3.66
CA LEU A 14 5.95 -9.07 3.39
C LEU A 14 6.75 -10.36 3.56
N ALA A 15 6.55 -11.09 4.66
CA ALA A 15 7.21 -12.37 4.91
C ALA A 15 6.92 -13.45 3.85
N ARG A 16 5.85 -13.26 3.04
CA ARG A 16 5.45 -14.17 1.96
C ARG A 16 5.87 -13.72 0.57
N GLY A 17 6.67 -12.67 0.42
CA GLY A 17 7.12 -12.22 -0.89
C GLY A 17 6.29 -11.11 -1.54
N TYR A 18 5.25 -10.60 -0.88
CA TYR A 18 4.43 -9.53 -1.44
C TYR A 18 4.94 -8.17 -0.96
N MET A 19 5.50 -7.39 -1.87
CA MET A 19 5.85 -6.00 -1.62
C MET A 19 4.62 -5.08 -1.77
N PRO A 20 4.53 -3.99 -1.00
CA PRO A 20 3.45 -3.03 -1.15
C PRO A 20 3.61 -2.26 -2.46
N THR A 21 2.48 -1.86 -3.02
CA THR A 21 2.40 -1.00 -4.21
C THR A 21 1.23 -0.06 -4.03
N HIS A 22 1.31 1.13 -4.61
CA HIS A 22 0.17 2.05 -4.63
C HIS A 22 -1.05 1.36 -5.24
N THR A 23 -2.18 1.50 -4.56
CA THR A 23 -3.48 1.03 -5.04
C THR A 23 -4.40 2.23 -5.08
N TYR A 24 -5.04 2.43 -6.22
CA TYR A 24 -5.90 3.58 -6.46
C TYR A 24 -7.35 3.12 -6.59
N SER A 25 -8.27 3.92 -6.07
CA SER A 25 -9.70 3.74 -6.23
C SER A 25 -10.36 5.06 -6.59
N ALA A 26 -11.54 4.99 -7.21
CA ALA A 26 -12.34 6.15 -7.55
C ALA A 26 -13.70 6.02 -6.87
N HIS A 27 -14.07 7.04 -6.08
CA HIS A 27 -15.33 7.04 -5.33
C HIS A 27 -16.11 8.32 -5.60
N TRP A 28 -17.38 8.16 -5.95
CA TRP A 28 -18.31 9.28 -5.94
C TRP A 28 -18.95 9.40 -4.55
N ILE A 29 -18.78 10.56 -3.93
CA ILE A 29 -19.38 10.90 -2.65
C ILE A 29 -20.43 11.98 -2.90
N ALA A 30 -21.70 11.77 -2.57
CA ALA A 30 -22.73 12.77 -2.86
C ALA A 30 -22.65 13.98 -1.91
N ASN A 31 -22.45 13.72 -0.62
CA ASN A 31 -22.41 14.76 0.41
C ASN A 31 -21.11 15.57 0.33
N ALA A 32 -21.22 16.89 0.13
CA ALA A 32 -20.07 17.78 -0.05
C ALA A 32 -19.14 17.83 1.17
N SER A 33 -19.69 18.08 2.37
CA SER A 33 -18.87 18.15 3.59
C SER A 33 -18.14 16.85 3.90
N PHE A 34 -18.73 15.70 3.57
CA PHE A 34 -18.08 14.41 3.76
C PHE A 34 -16.97 14.17 2.73
N ARG A 35 -17.18 14.57 1.47
CA ARG A 35 -16.12 14.55 0.44
C ARG A 35 -14.91 15.38 0.89
N ASP A 36 -15.14 16.59 1.38
CA ASP A 36 -14.07 17.49 1.82
C ASP A 36 -13.32 16.91 3.02
N ALA A 37 -14.03 16.27 3.97
CA ALA A 37 -13.42 15.59 5.10
C ALA A 37 -12.51 14.42 4.66
N VAL A 38 -12.96 13.63 3.68
CA VAL A 38 -12.17 12.54 3.09
C VAL A 38 -10.95 13.09 2.35
N ASP A 39 -11.10 14.12 1.52
CA ASP A 39 -9.98 14.72 0.78
C ASP A 39 -8.91 15.29 1.71
N ASN A 40 -9.33 15.96 2.79
CA ASN A 40 -8.41 16.47 3.81
C ASN A 40 -7.63 15.34 4.48
N PHE A 41 -8.29 14.24 4.85
CA PHE A 41 -7.62 13.07 5.42
C PHE A 41 -6.63 12.44 4.42
N LEU A 42 -7.04 12.29 3.16
CA LEU A 42 -6.22 11.70 2.10
C LEU A 42 -4.96 12.53 1.80
N SER A 43 -4.93 13.83 2.09
CA SER A 43 -3.72 14.65 1.92
C SER A 43 -2.55 14.15 2.78
N GLU A 44 -2.82 13.84 4.05
CA GLU A 44 -1.83 13.30 4.97
C GLU A 44 -1.62 11.80 4.77
N GLU A 45 -2.71 11.04 4.56
CA GLU A 45 -2.60 9.58 4.37
C GLU A 45 -1.69 9.23 3.19
N ARG A 46 -1.79 9.95 2.06
CA ARG A 46 -0.90 9.72 0.90
C ARG A 46 0.57 9.84 1.27
N ARG A 47 0.94 10.88 2.03
CA ARG A 47 2.33 11.07 2.47
C ARG A 47 2.81 9.92 3.35
N TYR A 48 1.99 9.47 4.31
CA TYR A 48 2.33 8.34 5.16
C TYR A 48 2.45 7.02 4.39
N VAL A 49 1.58 6.79 3.41
CA VAL A 49 1.64 5.60 2.54
C VAL A 49 2.90 5.63 1.68
N ASP A 50 3.27 6.78 1.13
CA ASP A 50 4.51 6.94 0.35
C ASP A 50 5.75 6.65 1.21
N GLU A 51 5.80 7.21 2.43
CA GLU A 51 6.85 6.96 3.41
C GLU A 51 6.93 5.48 3.81
N GLU A 52 5.80 4.83 4.06
CA GLU A 52 5.74 3.40 4.42
C GLU A 52 6.21 2.50 3.27
N ILE A 53 5.77 2.76 2.04
CA ILE A 53 6.21 2.01 0.85
C ILE A 53 7.71 2.17 0.66
N GLY A 54 8.25 3.39 0.78
CA GLY A 54 9.69 3.66 0.70
C GLY A 54 10.48 2.92 1.78
N TYR A 55 10.05 3.03 3.03
CA TYR A 55 10.67 2.33 4.16
C TYR A 55 10.70 0.81 3.94
N ILE A 56 9.58 0.22 3.54
CA ILE A 56 9.48 -1.22 3.27
C ILE A 56 10.32 -1.60 2.05
N ALA A 57 10.41 -0.77 1.01
CA ALA A 57 11.26 -1.04 -0.15
C ALA A 57 12.75 -1.06 0.20
N GLU A 58 13.19 -0.17 1.09
CA GLU A 58 14.58 -0.09 1.55
C GLU A 58 14.98 -1.24 2.49
N HIS A 59 14.07 -1.64 3.39
CA HIS A 59 14.32 -2.60 4.47
C HIS A 59 13.70 -3.98 4.22
N GLY A 60 13.04 -4.15 3.08
CA GLY A 60 12.30 -5.35 2.73
C GLY A 60 13.22 -6.55 2.52
N PRO A 61 12.74 -7.78 2.82
CA PRO A 61 13.55 -9.00 2.75
C PRO A 61 13.97 -9.40 1.31
N PHE A 62 13.49 -8.69 0.29
CA PHE A 62 13.74 -8.97 -1.12
C PHE A 62 14.39 -7.78 -1.82
N ARG A 63 15.57 -7.36 -1.35
CA ARG A 63 16.44 -6.50 -2.16
C ARG A 63 17.04 -7.38 -3.27
N ARG A 64 16.93 -6.95 -4.53
CA ARG A 64 17.50 -7.65 -5.69
C ARG A 64 18.96 -7.95 -5.38
N SER A 65 19.32 -9.22 -5.30
CA SER A 65 20.66 -9.66 -5.65
C SER A 65 20.82 -9.27 -7.11
N ASP A 66 21.61 -8.23 -7.37
CA ASP A 66 22.11 -7.96 -8.71
C ASP A 66 22.81 -9.24 -9.17
N ASP A 67 22.18 -9.87 -10.17
CA ASP A 67 22.67 -11.03 -10.88
C ASP A 67 23.98 -10.59 -11.56
N THR A 68 25.11 -11.07 -11.05
CA THR A 68 26.43 -10.99 -11.69
C THR A 68 27.01 -12.39 -11.77
#